data_AF-A0AA46S4Z7-F1
#
_entry.id   AF-A0AA46S4Z7-F1
#
_cell.length_a   1.000
_cell.length_b   1.000
_cell.length_c   1.000
_cell.angle_alpha   90.00
_cell.angle_beta   90.00
_cell.angle_gamma   90.00
#
_symmetry.space_group_name_H-M   'P 1'
#
loop_
_entity.id
_entity.type
_entity.pdbx_description
1 polymer ?
#
loop_
_entity_poly.entity_id
_entity_poly.type
_entity_poly.pdbx_seq_one_letter_code
_entity_poly.pdbx_strand_id
1 'polypeptide(L)'
;MNKLFFLKVMVLCGISLNVCYAKENSSWNDYLQDAAQVNSPVEYIDVYNKYSVINPNLKIKLTDFGNIDKTKKNIDYTLKKYGIQILNGKDIYDVLRTAVPLQSNVDLALLYHDKDILAFRMRELSTVNYVKIPFKRNRVSAFLYNIKNNNFTEIPVILSDSEDGDEKTDLLMGDQVTYDAKKGQYTYLANVKTYTDGKVSPFKAVFNINLKCISLTLGCETIGVLKATKSN
;
A
#
# COMPACT_ATOMS: atom_id res chain seq x y z
N MET A 1 54.85 32.59 27.58
CA MET A 1 54.95 32.29 26.13
C MET A 1 54.74 30.80 25.92
N ASN A 2 53.65 30.43 25.23
CA ASN A 2 53.48 29.31 24.27
C ASN A 2 54.15 27.96 24.58
N LYS A 3 53.45 26.81 24.62
CA LYS A 3 52.46 26.31 23.65
C LYS A 3 51.73 25.09 24.23
N LEU A 4 50.43 24.98 23.95
CA LEU A 4 49.66 23.74 23.99
C LEU A 4 50.30 22.67 23.09
N PHE A 5 50.33 21.41 23.55
CA PHE A 5 50.22 20.26 22.65
C PHE A 5 49.40 19.13 23.31
N PHE A 6 48.25 18.93 22.66
CA PHE A 6 47.26 17.86 22.64
C PHE A 6 47.61 16.43 23.10
N LEU A 7 46.52 15.76 23.54
CA LEU A 7 46.13 14.35 23.36
C LEU A 7 46.59 13.32 24.41
N LYS A 8 45.65 12.85 25.26
CA LYS A 8 44.97 11.56 25.05
C LYS A 8 43.87 11.30 26.08
N VAL A 9 42.71 10.94 25.52
CA VAL A 9 41.47 10.51 26.12
C VAL A 9 41.58 9.06 26.59
N MET A 10 41.04 8.74 27.78
CA MET A 10 40.27 7.49 27.97
C MET A 10 39.32 7.65 29.16
N VAL A 11 38.08 8.04 28.87
CA VAL A 11 36.93 7.93 29.77
C VAL A 11 36.34 6.54 29.54
N LEU A 12 36.58 5.62 30.48
CA LEU A 12 35.89 4.34 30.58
C LEU A 12 34.56 4.58 31.30
N CYS A 13 33.53 4.97 30.54
CA CYS A 13 32.15 4.94 31.02
C CYS A 13 31.51 3.65 30.51
N GLY A 14 31.33 2.69 31.42
CA GLY A 14 30.56 1.48 31.17
C GLY A 14 29.10 1.84 30.90
N ILE A 15 28.72 1.82 29.63
CA ILE A 15 27.32 1.83 29.21
C ILE A 15 27.02 0.41 28.76
N SER A 16 26.26 -0.30 29.58
CA SER A 16 25.61 -1.56 29.24
C SER A 16 24.69 -1.34 28.04
N LEU A 17 25.17 -1.70 26.85
CA LEU A 17 24.36 -1.77 25.65
C LEU A 17 23.43 -2.99 25.78
N ASN A 18 22.16 -2.73 26.11
CA ASN A 18 21.08 -3.62 25.73
C ASN A 18 20.97 -3.58 24.19
N VAL A 19 21.82 -4.36 23.52
CA VAL A 19 21.69 -4.59 22.08
C VAL A 19 20.54 -5.57 21.89
N CYS A 20 19.31 -5.05 21.94
CA CYS A 20 18.17 -5.72 21.32
C CYS A 20 18.40 -5.64 19.80
N TYR A 21 19.16 -6.59 19.27
CA TYR A 21 19.11 -6.95 17.86
C TYR A 21 17.67 -7.38 17.55
N ALA A 22 16.86 -6.44 17.06
CA ALA A 22 15.71 -6.82 16.26
C ALA A 22 16.28 -7.59 15.06
N LYS A 23 15.74 -8.79 14.77
CA LYS A 23 16.07 -9.51 13.54
C LYS A 23 15.88 -8.56 12.37
N GLU A 24 16.97 -8.15 11.73
CA GLU A 24 16.92 -7.42 10.47
C GLU A 24 16.20 -8.32 9.45
N ASN A 25 15.04 -7.89 8.99
CA ASN A 25 14.31 -8.63 7.98
C ASN A 25 14.90 -8.28 6.61
N SER A 26 15.72 -9.19 6.07
CA SER A 26 16.48 -8.99 4.84
C SER A 26 15.61 -8.65 3.64
N SER A 27 14.31 -8.99 3.65
CA SER A 27 13.36 -8.67 2.58
C SER A 27 13.02 -7.17 2.45
N TRP A 28 13.44 -6.35 3.42
CA TRP A 28 13.25 -4.88 3.44
C TRP A 28 14.57 -4.10 3.42
N ASN A 29 15.70 -4.83 3.29
CA ASN A 29 17.06 -4.29 3.35
C ASN A 29 17.66 -3.98 1.96
N ASP A 30 16.94 -4.23 0.87
CA ASP A 30 17.50 -3.91 -0.45
C ASP A 30 17.57 -2.40 -0.69
N TYR A 31 18.83 -1.97 -0.84
CA TYR A 31 19.41 -0.66 -1.13
C TYR A 31 19.42 0.40 -0.02
N LEU A 32 20.52 0.36 0.73
CA LEU A 32 21.23 1.52 1.28
C LEU A 32 21.32 2.68 0.25
N GLN A 33 20.30 3.53 0.22
CA GLN A 33 20.47 4.96 -0.04
C GLN A 33 19.52 5.71 0.88
N ASP A 34 20.07 6.24 1.98
CA ASP A 34 19.48 7.38 2.69
C ASP A 34 19.50 8.60 1.76
N ALA A 35 18.64 8.60 0.74
CA ALA A 35 18.29 9.82 0.05
C ALA A 35 17.23 10.51 0.91
N ALA A 36 17.61 11.60 1.59
CA ALA A 36 16.66 12.51 2.21
C ALA A 36 15.75 13.07 1.10
N GLN A 37 14.59 12.44 0.91
CA GLN A 37 13.73 12.70 -0.23
C GLN A 37 12.67 13.74 0.14
N VAL A 38 12.86 14.95 -0.37
CA VAL A 38 11.90 16.04 -0.26
C VAL A 38 10.86 15.83 -1.37
N ASN A 39 9.72 15.21 -1.02
CA ASN A 39 8.39 15.31 -1.66
C ASN A 39 7.79 14.14 -2.50
N SER A 40 8.42 12.98 -2.67
CA SER A 40 7.70 11.77 -3.15
C SER A 40 8.42 10.52 -2.67
N PRO A 41 7.76 9.38 -2.40
CA PRO A 41 8.45 8.13 -2.09
C PRO A 41 9.22 7.60 -3.32
N VAL A 42 10.45 7.09 -3.15
CA VAL A 42 11.11 6.29 -4.19
C VAL A 42 10.26 5.04 -4.46
N GLU A 43 9.94 4.78 -5.72
CA GLU A 43 9.38 3.50 -6.19
C GLU A 43 10.53 2.61 -6.71
N TYR A 44 10.73 1.43 -6.12
CA TYR A 44 11.70 0.43 -6.64
C TYR A 44 10.99 -0.62 -7.53
N ILE A 45 11.67 -1.08 -8.59
CA ILE A 45 11.10 -1.89 -9.68
C ILE A 45 11.50 -3.36 -9.54
N ASP A 46 10.52 -4.19 -9.15
CA ASP A 46 10.16 -5.45 -9.83
C ASP A 46 8.69 -5.73 -9.44
N VAL A 47 7.82 -6.11 -10.39
CA VAL A 47 6.36 -5.82 -10.40
C VAL A 47 5.60 -6.12 -9.09
N TYR A 48 6.03 -7.11 -8.29
CA TYR A 48 5.41 -7.52 -7.01
C TYR A 48 6.27 -7.30 -5.76
N ASN A 49 7.17 -6.34 -5.81
CA ASN A 49 7.89 -5.80 -4.64
C ASN A 49 7.95 -4.27 -4.68
N LYS A 50 7.06 -3.62 -5.44
CA LYS A 50 6.96 -2.16 -5.45
C LYS A 50 6.63 -1.67 -4.05
N TYR A 51 7.54 -0.91 -3.47
CA TYR A 51 7.35 -0.28 -2.17
C TYR A 51 7.48 1.23 -2.24
N SER A 52 6.85 1.90 -1.28
CA SER A 52 7.01 3.31 -1.01
C SER A 52 7.58 3.45 0.40
N VAL A 53 8.66 4.23 0.53
CA VAL A 53 9.26 4.57 1.82
C VAL A 53 8.73 5.92 2.26
N ILE A 54 8.03 5.94 3.40
CA ILE A 54 7.54 7.18 4.01
C ILE A 54 8.59 7.69 5.00
N ASN A 55 9.13 6.78 5.81
CA ASN A 55 10.29 7.00 6.67
C ASN A 55 10.94 5.64 7.01
N PRO A 56 12.07 5.60 7.75
CA PRO A 56 12.77 4.34 8.05
C PRO A 56 11.90 3.28 8.75
N ASN A 57 10.89 3.70 9.51
CA ASN A 57 10.00 2.84 10.29
C ASN A 57 8.59 2.73 9.69
N LEU A 58 8.33 3.34 8.52
CA LEU A 58 7.04 3.29 7.85
C LEU A 58 7.23 3.09 6.35
N LYS A 59 6.94 1.87 5.89
CA LYS A 59 7.03 1.49 4.48
C LYS A 59 5.77 0.72 4.10
N ILE A 60 5.36 0.83 2.84
CA ILE A 60 4.26 0.03 2.27
C ILE A 60 4.75 -0.70 1.04
N LYS A 61 4.37 -1.96 0.86
CA LYS A 61 4.80 -2.80 -0.26
C LYS A 61 3.65 -3.64 -0.81
N LEU A 62 3.52 -3.65 -2.14
CA LEU A 62 2.79 -4.70 -2.85
C LEU A 62 3.66 -5.96 -2.83
N THR A 63 3.16 -7.02 -2.20
CA THR A 63 3.94 -8.22 -1.87
C THR A 63 3.38 -9.44 -2.57
N ASP A 64 4.28 -10.21 -3.17
CA ASP A 64 4.04 -11.58 -3.59
C ASP A 64 4.06 -12.55 -2.39
N PHE A 65 2.94 -13.22 -2.14
CA PHE A 65 2.82 -14.27 -1.11
C PHE A 65 2.90 -15.70 -1.68
N GLY A 66 3.31 -15.82 -2.94
CA GLY A 66 3.65 -17.05 -3.62
C GLY A 66 4.99 -17.64 -3.17
N ASN A 67 5.37 -18.77 -3.76
CA ASN A 67 6.56 -19.51 -3.36
C ASN A 67 7.76 -19.10 -4.24
N ILE A 68 8.34 -17.94 -3.95
CA ILE A 68 9.42 -17.29 -4.72
C ILE A 68 10.71 -18.14 -4.74
N ASP A 69 10.89 -19.05 -3.78
CA ASP A 69 12.07 -19.94 -3.75
C ASP A 69 12.05 -21.04 -4.83
N LYS A 70 10.89 -21.33 -5.45
CA LYS A 70 10.79 -22.32 -6.54
C LYS A 70 11.21 -21.76 -7.91
N THR A 71 11.48 -20.46 -8.00
CA THR A 71 11.67 -19.71 -9.25
C THR A 71 13.11 -19.70 -9.79
N LYS A 72 14.09 -20.23 -9.04
CA LYS A 72 15.50 -20.29 -9.46
C LYS A 72 15.83 -21.48 -10.39
N LYS A 73 14.84 -22.27 -10.81
CA LYS A 73 15.03 -23.45 -11.69
C LYS A 73 14.04 -23.40 -12.85
N ASN A 74 14.38 -22.78 -13.99
CA ASN A 74 13.74 -22.92 -15.32
C ASN A 74 12.22 -23.25 -15.36
N ILE A 75 11.40 -22.63 -14.52
CA ILE A 75 9.94 -22.83 -14.48
C ILE A 75 9.30 -21.47 -14.61
N ASP A 76 8.33 -21.35 -15.52
CA ASP A 76 7.49 -20.17 -15.66
C ASP A 76 6.72 -19.92 -14.36
N TYR A 77 7.04 -18.80 -13.70
CA TYR A 77 6.40 -18.42 -12.44
C TYR A 77 4.95 -18.04 -12.65
N THR A 78 4.04 -18.67 -11.91
CA THR A 78 2.64 -18.23 -11.81
C THR A 78 2.38 -17.66 -10.43
N LEU A 79 2.17 -16.35 -10.36
CA LEU A 79 1.75 -15.66 -9.14
C LEU A 79 0.42 -16.24 -8.67
N LYS A 80 0.35 -16.72 -7.42
CA LYS A 80 -0.86 -17.35 -6.87
C LYS A 80 -1.58 -16.48 -5.85
N LYS A 81 -0.81 -15.71 -5.08
CA LYS A 81 -1.31 -14.88 -4.00
C LYS A 81 -0.49 -13.61 -3.92
N TYR A 82 -1.17 -12.49 -3.77
CA TYR A 82 -0.55 -11.20 -3.59
C TYR A 82 -1.27 -10.42 -2.51
N GLY A 83 -0.69 -9.32 -2.07
CA GLY A 83 -1.35 -8.43 -1.14
C GLY A 83 -0.47 -7.27 -0.71
N ILE A 84 -0.86 -6.62 0.38
CA ILE A 84 -0.28 -5.36 0.81
C ILE A 84 0.28 -5.54 2.22
N GLN A 85 1.56 -5.23 2.37
CA GLN A 85 2.24 -5.21 3.65
C GLN A 85 2.65 -3.80 4.02
N ILE A 86 2.52 -3.46 5.30
CA ILE A 86 2.99 -2.21 5.88
C ILE A 86 4.00 -2.55 6.98
N LEU A 87 5.24 -2.10 6.81
CA LEU A 87 6.19 -1.99 7.91
C LEU A 87 5.77 -0.80 8.76
N ASN A 88 5.46 -1.02 10.04
CA ASN A 88 5.13 0.03 10.99
C ASN A 88 5.91 -0.19 12.30
N GLY A 89 6.91 0.66 12.54
CA GLY A 89 7.89 0.45 13.58
C GLY A 89 8.80 -0.73 13.23
N LYS A 90 8.77 -1.77 14.06
CA LYS A 90 9.58 -2.99 13.88
C LYS A 90 8.79 -4.16 13.30
N ASP A 91 7.48 -3.99 13.16
CA ASP A 91 6.55 -5.05 12.82
C ASP A 91 5.99 -4.84 11.41
N ILE A 92 5.67 -5.94 10.73
CA ILE A 92 5.02 -5.93 9.43
C ILE A 92 3.56 -6.33 9.63
N TYR A 93 2.66 -5.63 8.94
CA TYR A 93 1.23 -5.87 9.00
C TYR A 93 0.68 -6.16 7.60
N ASP A 94 0.00 -7.30 7.45
CA ASP A 94 -0.79 -7.66 6.28
C ASP A 94 -2.12 -6.90 6.31
N VAL A 95 -2.31 -5.99 5.36
CA VAL A 95 -3.57 -5.26 5.15
C VAL A 95 -4.49 -6.03 4.21
N LEU A 96 -3.91 -6.66 3.19
CA LEU A 96 -4.62 -7.45 2.21
C LEU A 96 -3.81 -8.70 1.90
N ARG A 97 -4.49 -9.83 1.74
CA ARG A 97 -3.94 -11.03 1.14
C ARG A 97 -5.02 -11.71 0.32
N THR A 98 -4.82 -11.81 -0.99
CA THR A 98 -5.81 -12.34 -1.92
C THR A 98 -5.18 -13.29 -2.95
N ALA A 99 -6.00 -14.12 -3.57
CA ALA A 99 -5.59 -14.97 -4.68
C ALA A 99 -5.55 -14.16 -5.98
N VAL A 100 -4.66 -14.57 -6.89
CA VAL A 100 -4.49 -13.96 -8.21
C VAL A 100 -5.43 -14.63 -9.21
N PRO A 101 -6.27 -13.86 -9.91
CA PRO A 101 -6.91 -14.34 -11.14
C PRO A 101 -5.87 -14.76 -12.20
N LEU A 102 -6.21 -15.72 -13.06
CA LEU A 102 -5.29 -16.37 -14.02
C LEU A 102 -4.34 -15.43 -14.80
N GLN A 103 -4.76 -14.20 -15.09
CA GLN A 103 -3.93 -13.18 -15.72
C GLN A 103 -4.26 -11.83 -15.08
N SER A 104 -3.41 -11.33 -14.18
CA SER A 104 -3.64 -10.05 -13.50
C SER A 104 -2.43 -9.15 -13.55
N ASN A 105 -2.68 -7.86 -13.78
CA ASN A 105 -1.75 -6.78 -13.51
C ASN A 105 -2.25 -6.03 -12.28
N VAL A 106 -1.39 -5.91 -11.25
CA VAL A 106 -1.71 -5.22 -10.01
C VAL A 106 -0.74 -4.06 -9.82
N ASP A 107 -1.28 -2.87 -9.58
CA ASP A 107 -0.50 -1.69 -9.19
C ASP A 107 -0.88 -1.16 -7.80
N LEU A 108 0.11 -0.56 -7.15
CA LEU A 108 -0.01 0.15 -5.89
C LEU A 108 0.47 1.60 -6.09
N ALA A 109 -0.28 2.55 -5.54
CA ALA A 109 0.09 3.97 -5.52
C ALA A 109 -0.16 4.58 -4.13
N LEU A 110 0.80 5.32 -3.60
CA LEU A 110 0.60 6.13 -2.40
C LEU A 110 -0.19 7.40 -2.79
N LEU A 111 -1.27 7.69 -2.08
CA LEU A 111 -2.13 8.84 -2.36
C LEU A 111 -1.91 9.98 -1.39
N TYR A 112 -1.67 9.66 -0.12
CA TYR A 112 -1.52 10.64 0.95
C TYR A 112 -0.86 10.00 2.17
N HIS A 113 -0.16 10.81 2.95
CA HIS A 113 0.24 10.41 4.29
C HIS A 113 0.34 11.62 5.22
N ASP A 114 0.05 11.39 6.49
CA ASP A 114 0.38 12.30 7.59
C ASP A 114 0.94 11.48 8.77
N LYS A 115 0.92 12.04 9.98
CA LYS A 115 1.40 11.37 11.19
C LYS A 115 0.46 10.26 11.71
N ASP A 116 -0.80 10.28 11.29
CA ASP A 116 -1.90 9.46 11.80
C ASP A 116 -2.35 8.42 10.76
N ILE A 117 -2.43 8.81 9.48
CA ILE A 117 -2.96 8.02 8.38
C ILE A 117 -1.96 7.86 7.23
N LEU A 118 -1.92 6.65 6.69
CA LEU A 118 -1.34 6.31 5.40
C LEU A 118 -2.47 5.96 4.42
N ALA A 119 -2.55 6.63 3.28
CA ALA A 119 -3.56 6.36 2.27
C ALA A 119 -2.94 5.93 0.94
N PHE A 120 -3.46 4.86 0.37
CA PHE A 120 -2.94 4.27 -0.85
C PHE A 120 -4.06 3.62 -1.68
N ARG A 121 -3.81 3.46 -2.97
CA ARG A 121 -4.69 2.74 -3.90
C ARG A 121 -4.02 1.45 -4.34
N MET A 122 -4.84 0.41 -4.47
CA MET A 122 -4.55 -0.75 -5.28
C MET A 122 -5.48 -0.80 -6.50
N ARG A 123 -4.94 -1.11 -7.66
CA ARG A 123 -5.72 -1.45 -8.85
C ARG A 123 -5.31 -2.82 -9.34
N GLU A 124 -6.29 -3.64 -9.66
CA GLU A 124 -6.13 -4.94 -10.30
C GLU A 124 -6.89 -4.91 -11.62
N LEU A 125 -6.17 -5.11 -12.73
CA LEU A 125 -6.75 -5.39 -14.03
C LEU A 125 -6.50 -6.86 -14.37
N SER A 126 -7.57 -7.64 -14.48
CA SER A 126 -7.47 -9.09 -14.66
C SER A 126 -8.29 -9.63 -15.81
N THR A 127 -7.86 -10.75 -16.38
CA THR A 127 -8.67 -11.59 -17.29
C THR A 127 -9.17 -12.79 -16.51
N VAL A 128 -10.49 -12.97 -16.50
CA VAL A 128 -11.14 -14.10 -15.84
C VAL A 128 -11.62 -15.09 -16.91
N ASN A 129 -11.15 -16.34 -16.85
CA ASN A 129 -11.43 -17.37 -17.85
C ASN A 129 -12.02 -18.62 -17.19
N TYR A 130 -13.33 -18.58 -16.90
CA TYR A 130 -14.07 -19.75 -16.44
C TYR A 130 -14.90 -20.32 -17.62
N VAL A 131 -14.27 -21.21 -18.37
CA VAL A 131 -14.89 -22.30 -19.17
C VAL A 131 -15.53 -21.97 -20.53
N LYS A 132 -15.93 -20.73 -20.90
CA LYS A 132 -16.35 -20.46 -22.32
C LYS A 132 -15.96 -19.12 -22.95
N ILE A 133 -16.07 -17.98 -22.25
CA ILE A 133 -15.67 -16.67 -22.82
C ILE A 133 -14.89 -15.91 -21.74
N PRO A 134 -13.64 -15.51 -21.99
CA PRO A 134 -12.90 -14.68 -21.06
C PRO A 134 -13.49 -13.27 -21.00
N PHE A 135 -13.54 -12.70 -19.80
CA PHE A 135 -13.91 -11.29 -19.60
C PHE A 135 -12.81 -10.55 -18.83
N LYS A 136 -12.76 -9.22 -19.00
CA LYS A 136 -11.86 -8.35 -18.25
C LYS A 136 -12.53 -7.87 -16.98
N ARG A 137 -11.76 -7.74 -15.92
CA ARG A 137 -12.18 -7.17 -14.64
C ARG A 137 -11.22 -6.06 -14.26
N ASN A 138 -11.75 -4.89 -13.95
CA ASN A 138 -11.00 -3.81 -13.33
C ASN A 138 -11.54 -3.58 -11.92
N ARG A 139 -10.68 -3.85 -10.93
CA ARG A 139 -10.97 -3.58 -9.52
C ARG A 139 -10.05 -2.48 -9.03
N VAL A 140 -10.64 -1.45 -8.44
CA VAL A 140 -9.90 -0.37 -7.79
C VAL A 140 -10.39 -0.21 -6.36
N SER A 141 -9.47 -0.33 -5.42
CA SER A 141 -9.73 -0.09 -4.01
C SER A 141 -8.76 0.97 -3.48
N ALA A 142 -9.28 1.95 -2.74
CA ALA A 142 -8.47 2.85 -1.94
C ALA A 142 -8.49 2.38 -0.48
N PHE A 143 -7.42 2.67 0.26
CA PHE A 143 -7.26 2.26 1.65
C PHE A 143 -6.85 3.46 2.48
N LEU A 144 -7.44 3.60 3.66
CA LEU A 144 -6.92 4.46 4.71
C LEU A 144 -6.44 3.55 5.85
N TYR A 145 -5.17 3.64 6.19
CA TYR A 145 -4.52 2.86 7.24
C TYR A 145 -4.13 3.78 8.39
N ASN A 146 -4.54 3.43 9.61
CA ASN A 146 -4.22 4.17 10.81
C ASN A 146 -2.91 3.65 11.42
N ILE A 147 -1.90 4.51 11.40
CA ILE A 147 -0.52 4.19 11.80
C ILE A 147 -0.43 3.89 13.31
N LYS A 148 -1.34 4.41 14.14
CA LYS A 148 -1.28 4.22 15.60
C LYS A 148 -1.80 2.86 16.06
N ASN A 149 -2.86 2.37 15.42
CA ASN A 149 -3.54 1.15 15.87
C ASN A 149 -3.53 0.01 14.84
N ASN A 150 -2.95 0.24 13.65
CA ASN A 150 -2.88 -0.71 12.54
C ASN A 150 -4.25 -1.16 12.03
N ASN A 151 -5.31 -0.39 12.31
CA ASN A 151 -6.60 -0.58 11.69
C ASN A 151 -6.63 0.11 10.33
N PHE A 152 -7.49 -0.36 9.44
CA PHE A 152 -7.67 0.23 8.14
C PHE A 152 -9.12 0.16 7.69
N THR A 153 -9.46 0.93 6.66
CA THR A 153 -10.72 0.77 5.92
C THR A 153 -10.39 0.61 4.44
N GLU A 154 -11.05 -0.34 3.79
CA GLU A 154 -11.05 -0.47 2.33
C GLU A 154 -12.23 0.34 1.77
N ILE A 155 -11.99 1.07 0.68
CA ILE A 155 -12.96 1.85 -0.06
C ILE A 155 -13.05 1.20 -1.45
N PRO A 156 -14.10 0.42 -1.76
CA PRO A 156 -14.28 -0.15 -3.09
C PRO A 156 -14.72 0.96 -4.04
N VAL A 157 -13.84 1.33 -4.97
CA VAL A 157 -14.05 2.47 -5.89
C VAL A 157 -14.59 1.99 -7.22
N ILE A 158 -13.99 0.95 -7.79
CA ILE A 158 -14.42 0.32 -9.04
C ILE A 158 -14.46 -1.19 -8.83
N LEU A 159 -15.57 -1.80 -9.24
CA LEU A 159 -15.70 -3.22 -9.50
C LEU A 159 -16.46 -3.35 -10.82
N SER A 160 -15.70 -3.42 -11.92
CA SER A 160 -16.24 -3.40 -13.27
C SER A 160 -15.78 -4.63 -14.02
N ASP A 161 -16.75 -5.43 -14.46
CA ASP A 161 -16.55 -6.60 -15.31
C ASP A 161 -16.99 -6.23 -16.73
N SER A 162 -16.19 -6.60 -17.73
CA SER A 162 -16.56 -6.43 -19.12
C SER A 162 -17.69 -7.38 -19.50
N GLU A 163 -18.51 -6.95 -20.44
CA GLU A 163 -19.39 -7.86 -21.16
C GLU A 163 -18.57 -8.89 -21.95
N ASP A 164 -19.22 -10.01 -22.28
CA ASP A 164 -18.61 -11.11 -23.02
C ASP A 164 -17.99 -10.62 -24.34
N GLY A 165 -16.66 -10.65 -24.42
CA GLY A 165 -15.89 -10.31 -25.63
C GLY A 165 -15.64 -8.81 -25.89
N ASP A 166 -16.15 -7.87 -25.09
CA ASP A 166 -15.92 -6.43 -25.32
C ASP A 166 -14.66 -5.89 -24.62
N GLU A 167 -14.07 -6.64 -23.67
CA GLU A 167 -12.86 -6.29 -22.89
C GLU A 167 -12.86 -4.92 -22.17
N LYS A 168 -13.93 -4.11 -22.29
CA LYS A 168 -14.05 -2.77 -21.72
C LYS A 168 -14.51 -2.82 -20.26
N THR A 169 -13.94 -1.95 -19.45
CA THR A 169 -14.29 -1.77 -18.04
C THR A 169 -14.24 -0.29 -17.68
N ASP A 170 -14.88 0.09 -16.58
CA ASP A 170 -14.78 1.45 -16.04
C ASP A 170 -13.32 1.82 -15.74
N LEU A 171 -13.00 3.11 -15.84
CA LEU A 171 -11.64 3.62 -15.69
C LEU A 171 -11.55 4.64 -14.56
N LEU A 172 -10.50 4.52 -13.74
CA LEU A 172 -10.11 5.56 -12.80
C LEU A 172 -9.31 6.63 -13.53
N MET A 173 -9.90 7.82 -13.66
CA MET A 173 -9.31 8.98 -14.35
C MET A 173 -8.38 9.81 -13.46
N GLY A 174 -8.42 9.58 -12.15
CA GLY A 174 -7.59 10.26 -11.16
C GLY A 174 -8.25 10.22 -9.78
N ASP A 175 -7.44 10.30 -8.75
CA ASP A 175 -7.85 10.22 -7.35
C ASP A 175 -6.88 10.96 -6.44
N GLN A 176 -7.37 11.29 -5.26
CA GLN A 176 -6.60 11.93 -4.20
C GLN A 176 -7.25 11.71 -2.85
N VAL A 177 -6.44 11.86 -1.80
CA VAL A 177 -6.91 11.95 -0.41
C VAL A 177 -6.49 13.29 0.17
N THR A 178 -7.41 13.94 0.89
CA THR A 178 -7.15 15.19 1.61
C THR A 178 -7.61 15.09 3.05
N TYR A 179 -7.04 15.93 3.91
CA TYR A 179 -7.41 16.04 5.33
C TYR A 179 -7.89 17.45 5.65
N ASP A 180 -9.09 17.56 6.24
CA ASP A 180 -9.64 18.80 6.80
C ASP A 180 -9.42 18.81 8.32
N ALA A 181 -8.40 19.54 8.76
CA ALA A 181 -8.06 19.66 10.18
C ALA A 181 -9.15 20.35 11.04
N LYS A 182 -9.99 21.20 10.44
CA LYS A 182 -11.09 21.86 11.18
C LYS A 182 -12.21 20.88 11.50
N LYS A 183 -12.45 19.93 10.59
CA LYS A 183 -13.50 18.91 10.73
C LYS A 183 -12.99 17.60 11.32
N GLY A 184 -11.67 17.37 11.33
CA GLY A 184 -11.07 16.09 11.69
C GLY A 184 -11.51 14.98 10.73
N GLN A 185 -11.50 15.27 9.43
CA GLN A 185 -12.04 14.39 8.40
C GLN A 185 -11.06 14.16 7.26
N TYR A 186 -10.98 12.90 6.83
CA TYR A 186 -10.29 12.50 5.62
C TYR A 186 -11.31 12.39 4.48
N THR A 187 -10.98 12.96 3.32
CA THR A 187 -11.81 12.86 2.11
C THR A 187 -11.02 12.17 1.02
N TYR A 188 -11.53 11.03 0.54
CA TYR A 188 -11.11 10.43 -0.73
C TYR A 188 -12.00 10.96 -1.85
N LEU A 189 -11.40 11.43 -2.93
CA LEU A 189 -12.09 11.89 -4.14
C LEU A 189 -11.47 11.21 -5.34
N ALA A 190 -12.31 10.67 -6.22
CA ALA A 190 -11.91 10.06 -7.47
C ALA A 190 -12.86 10.45 -8.61
N ASN A 191 -12.36 10.40 -9.84
CA ASN A 191 -13.17 10.52 -11.05
C ASN A 191 -13.21 9.17 -11.75
N VAL A 192 -14.41 8.61 -11.90
CA VAL A 192 -14.63 7.31 -12.56
C VAL A 192 -15.30 7.56 -13.91
N LYS A 193 -14.71 7.06 -14.98
CA LYS A 193 -15.29 7.05 -16.32
C LYS A 193 -16.00 5.73 -16.54
N THR A 194 -17.31 5.76 -16.71
CA THR A 194 -18.12 4.59 -17.03
C THR A 194 -17.91 4.15 -18.48
N TYR A 195 -17.71 2.86 -18.73
CA TYR A 195 -17.40 2.39 -20.09
C TYR A 195 -18.62 2.40 -21.02
N THR A 196 -19.82 2.20 -20.47
CA THR A 196 -21.07 2.06 -21.22
C THR A 196 -21.52 3.35 -21.89
N ASP A 197 -21.43 4.48 -21.18
CA ASP A 197 -21.86 5.80 -21.66
C ASP A 197 -20.71 6.81 -21.80
N GLY A 198 -19.49 6.44 -21.40
CA GLY A 198 -18.31 7.30 -21.42
C GLY A 198 -18.34 8.44 -20.40
N LYS A 199 -19.36 8.51 -19.53
CA LYS A 199 -19.56 9.62 -18.58
C LYS A 199 -18.52 9.56 -17.46
N VAL A 200 -18.02 10.73 -17.06
CA VAL A 200 -17.14 10.85 -15.89
C VAL A 200 -17.97 11.33 -14.71
N SER A 201 -18.00 10.53 -13.64
CA SER A 201 -18.73 10.84 -12.42
C SER A 201 -17.79 10.91 -11.21
N PRO A 202 -18.00 11.86 -10.29
CA PRO A 202 -17.19 11.94 -9.08
C PRO A 202 -17.60 10.85 -8.09
N PHE A 203 -16.60 10.17 -7.54
CA PHE A 203 -16.72 9.25 -6.42
C PHE A 203 -16.08 9.90 -5.19
N LYS A 204 -16.82 9.95 -4.09
CA LYS A 204 -16.38 10.62 -2.86
C LYS A 204 -16.63 9.75 -1.65
N ALA A 205 -15.64 9.68 -0.77
CA ALA A 205 -15.74 9.07 0.54
C ALA A 205 -15.23 10.02 1.61
N VAL A 206 -15.90 10.09 2.76
CA VAL A 206 -15.51 10.93 3.89
C VAL A 206 -15.46 10.06 5.15
N PHE A 207 -14.36 10.13 5.86
CA PHE A 207 -14.09 9.37 7.08
C PHE A 207 -13.69 10.30 8.22
N ASN A 208 -14.02 9.92 9.46
CA ASN A 208 -13.44 10.59 10.63
C ASN A 208 -12.02 10.07 10.93
N ILE A 209 -11.37 10.68 11.92
CA ILE A 209 -10.03 10.26 12.40
C ILE A 209 -9.92 8.80 12.85
N ASN A 210 -11.04 8.15 13.19
CA ASN A 210 -11.11 6.75 13.59
C ASN A 210 -11.43 5.82 12.41
N LEU A 211 -11.34 6.33 11.18
CA LEU A 211 -11.65 5.62 9.93
C LEU A 211 -13.11 5.15 9.83
N LYS A 212 -14.03 5.69 10.64
CA LYS A 212 -15.45 5.40 10.46
C LYS A 212 -16.00 6.22 9.30
N CYS A 213 -16.71 5.56 8.40
CA CYS A 213 -17.37 6.18 7.26
C CYS A 213 -18.42 7.18 7.75
N ILE A 214 -18.34 8.41 7.25
CA ILE A 214 -19.33 9.49 7.46
C ILE A 214 -20.24 9.55 6.24
N SER A 215 -19.67 9.50 5.03
CA SER A 215 -20.41 9.44 3.79
C SER A 215 -19.58 8.76 2.69
N LEU A 216 -20.27 8.06 1.79
CA LEU A 216 -19.68 7.42 0.62
C LEU A 216 -20.69 7.50 -0.53
N THR A 217 -20.22 7.71 -1.76
CA THR A 217 -21.07 7.73 -2.96
C THR A 217 -21.97 6.49 -3.08
N LEU A 218 -21.46 5.32 -2.67
CA LEU A 218 -22.18 4.03 -2.70
C LEU A 218 -22.84 3.66 -1.36
N GLY A 219 -22.88 4.57 -0.39
CA GLY A 219 -23.36 4.29 0.97
C GLY A 219 -22.27 3.69 1.89
N CYS A 220 -22.43 3.87 3.20
CA CYS A 220 -21.43 3.45 4.20
C CYS A 220 -21.70 2.05 4.77
N GLU A 221 -22.78 1.38 4.37
CA GLU A 221 -23.31 0.17 5.01
C GLU A 221 -22.33 -1.01 4.96
N THR A 222 -21.51 -1.06 3.91
CA THR A 222 -20.53 -2.13 3.67
C THR A 222 -19.10 -1.74 4.08
N ILE A 223 -18.90 -0.54 4.61
CA ILE A 223 -17.58 0.00 4.94
C ILE A 223 -17.32 -0.13 6.43
N GLY A 224 -16.39 -1.02 6.76
CA GLY A 224 -15.99 -1.30 8.14
C GLY A 224 -14.54 -0.95 8.42
N VAL A 225 -14.26 -0.68 9.69
CA VAL A 225 -12.88 -0.61 10.19
C VAL A 225 -12.40 -2.04 10.43
N LEU A 226 -11.39 -2.43 9.67
CA LEU A 226 -10.72 -3.72 9.72
C LEU A 226 -9.41 -3.60 10.51
N LYS A 227 -8.91 -4.73 11.00
CA LYS A 227 -7.63 -4.79 11.71
C LYS A 227 -6.58 -5.47 10.82
N ALA A 228 -5.44 -4.83 10.63
CA ALA A 228 -4.33 -5.46 9.92
C ALA A 228 -3.76 -6.60 10.76
N THR A 229 -3.36 -7.68 10.08
CA THR A 229 -2.82 -8.87 10.75
C THR A 229 -1.31 -8.75 10.81
N LYS A 230 -0.71 -8.87 11.99
CA LYS A 230 0.74 -8.88 12.11
C LYS A 230 1.31 -10.09 11.35
N SER A 231 2.23 -9.85 10.43
CA SER A 231 2.93 -10.89 9.68
C SER A 231 3.92 -11.60 10.62
N ASN A 232 3.96 -12.93 10.56
CA ASN A 232 4.87 -13.76 11.35
C ASN A 232 6.26 -13.87 10.71
#